data_AF-L0KBV6-F1
#
_entry.id   AF-L0KBV6-F1
#
_cell.length_a   1.000
_cell.length_b   1.000
_cell.length_c   1.000
_cell.angle_alpha   90.00
_cell.angle_beta   90.00
_cell.angle_gamma   90.00
#
_symmetry.space_group_name_H-M   'P 1'
#
loop_
_entity.id
_entity.type
_entity.pdbx_description
1 polymer ?
#
loop_
_entity_poly.entity_id
_entity_poly.type
_entity_poly.pdbx_seq_one_letter_code
_entity_poly.pdbx_strand_id
1 'polypeptide(L)' 'MENEIYTFKTDVSNIVDKAKMKVWLARKYGKRVEHIFKVGEEQFTSPEVIVENSDYVLLGQNIKEKKEELISLFKQYFLD' A
#
# COMPACT_ATOMS: atom_id res chain seq x y z
N MET A 1 -9.75 -13.10 7.54
CA MET A 1 -8.63 -12.88 6.61
C MET A 1 -9.03 -12.38 5.22
N GLU A 2 -9.70 -13.15 4.34
CA GLU A 2 -10.07 -12.62 3.00
C GLU A 2 -11.02 -11.41 3.08
N ASN A 3 -12.00 -11.45 3.99
CA ASN A 3 -12.90 -10.32 4.24
C ASN A 3 -12.15 -9.08 4.80
N GLU A 4 -11.15 -9.28 5.65
CA GLU A 4 -10.36 -8.17 6.22
C GLU A 4 -9.51 -7.48 5.16
N ILE A 5 -8.90 -8.26 4.24
CA ILE A 5 -8.15 -7.70 3.11
C ILE A 5 -9.07 -6.94 2.15
N TYR A 6 -10.28 -7.45 1.91
CA TYR A 6 -11.26 -6.77 1.07
C TYR A 6 -11.74 -5.44 1.67
N THR A 7 -12.04 -5.41 2.97
CA THR A 7 -12.42 -4.18 3.67
C THR A 7 -11.24 -3.20 3.72
N PHE A 8 -10.04 -3.67 4.07
CA PHE A 8 -8.83 -2.85 4.05
C PHE A 8 -8.58 -2.20 2.68
N LYS A 9 -8.74 -2.96 1.60
CA LYS A 9 -8.62 -2.43 0.23
C LYS A 9 -9.63 -1.31 -0.02
N THR A 10 -10.87 -1.48 0.42
CA THR A 10 -11.93 -0.47 0.25
C THR A 10 -11.61 0.81 1.02
N ASP A 11 -11.13 0.68 2.26
CA ASP A 11 -10.75 1.82 3.09
C ASP A 11 -9.54 2.56 2.53
N VAL A 12 -8.53 1.82 2.02
CA VAL A 12 -7.39 2.42 1.32
C VAL A 12 -7.86 3.16 0.07
N SER A 13 -8.73 2.57 -0.76
CA SER A 13 -9.30 3.23 -1.94
C SER A 13 -9.96 4.55 -1.60
N ASN A 14 -10.72 4.63 -0.51
CA ASN A 14 -11.35 5.88 -0.05
C ASN A 14 -10.34 6.98 0.33
N ILE A 15 -9.15 6.60 0.79
CA ILE A 15 -8.05 7.52 1.12
C ILE A 15 -7.31 7.98 -0.14
N VAL A 16 -7.08 7.08 -1.10
CA VAL A 16 -6.20 7.34 -2.26
C VAL A 16 -6.93 7.87 -3.49
N ASP A 17 -8.21 7.54 -3.73
CA ASP A 17 -8.94 7.92 -4.96
C ASP A 17 -9.10 9.44 -5.14
N LYS A 18 -8.77 10.23 -4.12
CA LYS A 18 -8.81 11.70 -4.15
C LYS A 18 -7.44 12.34 -4.37
N ALA A 19 -6.36 11.54 -4.43
CA ALA A 19 -4.99 12.03 -4.53
C ALA A 19 -4.20 11.29 -5.61
N LYS A 20 -3.15 11.91 -6.16
CA LYS A 20 -2.22 11.27 -7.13
C LYS A 20 -1.28 10.27 -6.44
N MET A 21 -1.86 9.32 -5.72
CA MET A 21 -1.20 8.36 -4.85
C MET A 21 -1.39 6.94 -5.37
N LYS A 22 -0.42 6.07 -5.10
CA LYS A 22 -0.55 4.64 -5.34
C LYS A 22 -0.13 3.89 -4.09
N VAL A 23 -0.88 2.85 -3.73
CA VAL A 23 -0.64 2.02 -2.55
C VAL A 23 -0.80 0.55 -2.92
N TRP A 24 0.08 -0.31 -2.38
CA TRP A 24 0.04 -1.75 -2.61
C TRP A 24 0.24 -2.50 -1.30
N LEU A 25 -0.60 -3.51 -1.05
CA LEU A 25 -0.41 -4.49 0.02
C LEU A 25 0.18 -5.77 -0.59
N ALA A 26 1.35 -6.19 -0.12
CA ALA A 26 2.03 -7.39 -0.59
C ALA A 26 2.27 -8.37 0.57
N ARG A 27 2.07 -9.68 0.33
CA ARG A 27 2.40 -10.73 1.30
C ARG A 27 3.92 -11.02 1.24
N LYS A 28 4.56 -11.18 2.40
CA LYS A 28 6.01 -11.40 2.53
C LYS A 28 6.45 -12.85 2.26
N TYR A 29 5.58 -13.83 2.50
CA TYR A 29 5.90 -15.24 2.26
C TYR A 29 5.54 -15.69 0.84
N GLY A 30 6.58 -15.95 0.03
CA GLY A 30 6.48 -16.62 -1.26
C GLY A 30 6.78 -15.73 -2.49
N LYS A 31 8.07 -15.63 -2.85
CA LYS A 31 8.65 -15.14 -4.13
C LYS A 31 8.29 -13.70 -4.57
N ARG A 32 9.29 -12.80 -4.47
CA ARG A 32 9.51 -11.71 -5.45
C ARG A 32 9.93 -12.36 -6.77
N VAL A 33 9.53 -11.90 -7.96
CA VAL A 33 9.82 -10.60 -8.57
C VAL A 33 8.78 -10.35 -9.67
N GLU A 34 8.16 -9.17 -9.73
CA GLU A 34 7.63 -8.67 -11.01
C GLU A 34 8.10 -7.23 -11.24
N HIS A 35 8.92 -7.09 -12.28
CA HIS A 35 9.34 -5.84 -12.88
C HIS A 35 8.21 -5.33 -13.76
N ILE A 36 7.64 -4.16 -13.45
CA ILE A 36 6.65 -3.52 -14.32
C ILE A 36 7.37 -2.42 -15.10
N PHE A 37 7.60 -2.70 -16.38
CA PHE A 37 7.99 -1.73 -17.39
C PHE A 37 6.74 -0.94 -17.81
N LYS A 38 6.75 0.40 -17.71
CA LYS A 38 5.81 1.25 -18.43
C LYS A 38 6.43 2.58 -18.80
N VAL A 39 6.51 2.82 -20.10
CA VAL A 39 6.84 4.08 -20.76
C VAL A 39 5.64 5.02 -20.63
N GLY A 40 5.86 6.22 -20.10
CA GLY A 40 4.83 7.26 -19.96
C GLY A 40 5.18 8.21 -18.82
N GLU A 41 5.39 9.49 -19.16
CA GLU A 41 5.80 10.56 -18.25
C GLU A 41 4.68 10.94 -17.26
N GLU A 42 4.60 10.22 -16.14
CA GLU A 42 4.08 10.80 -14.90
C GLU A 42 5.15 10.58 -13.83
N GLN A 43 5.63 11.67 -13.22
CA GLN A 43 6.69 11.66 -12.21
C GLN A 43 6.20 10.99 -10.91
N PHE A 44 6.04 9.67 -10.92
CA PHE A 44 5.86 8.91 -9.70
C PHE A 44 7.23 8.71 -9.05
N THR A 45 7.32 9.09 -7.78
CA THR A 45 8.49 8.80 -6.94
C THR A 45 8.71 7.30 -6.82
N SER A 46 9.94 6.84 -6.55
CA SER A 46 10.17 5.42 -6.27
C SER A 46 9.27 4.96 -5.11
N PRO A 47 8.64 3.77 -5.18
CA PRO A 47 7.81 3.27 -4.08
C PRO A 47 8.60 3.19 -2.78
N GLU A 48 8.00 3.67 -1.69
CA GLU A 48 8.55 3.57 -0.35
C GLU A 48 7.74 2.58 0.51
N VAL A 49 8.40 1.96 1.50
CA VAL A 49 7.72 1.17 2.53
C VAL A 49 7.01 2.13 3.49
N ILE A 50 5.71 1.94 3.63
CA ILE A 50 4.88 2.70 4.58
C ILE A 50 4.95 2.03 5.95
N VAL A 51 4.63 0.73 6.00
CA VAL A 51 4.57 -0.10 7.21
C VAL A 51 4.59 -1.57 6.83
N GLU A 52 5.05 -2.43 7.72
CA GLU A 52 5.09 -3.87 7.51
C GLU A 52 4.97 -4.66 8.83
N ASN A 53 4.48 -5.90 8.75
CA ASN A 53 4.49 -6.86 9.85
C ASN A 53 5.19 -8.17 9.40
N SER A 54 4.97 -9.29 10.10
CA SER A 54 5.53 -10.60 9.72
C SER A 54 5.08 -11.10 8.35
N ASP A 55 3.85 -10.76 7.95
CA ASP A 55 3.17 -11.39 6.82
C ASP A 55 2.94 -10.45 5.64
N TYR A 56 2.93 -9.14 5.86
CA TYR A 56 2.55 -8.13 4.89
C TYR A 56 3.47 -6.92 4.91
N VAL A 57 3.61 -6.28 3.74
CA VAL A 57 4.23 -4.97 3.54
C VAL A 57 3.28 -4.06 2.78
N LEU A 58 3.10 -2.84 3.28
CA LEU A 58 2.37 -1.78 2.62
C LEU A 58 3.38 -0.84 1.94
N LEU A 59 3.26 -0.69 0.63
CA LEU A 59 4.10 0.18 -0.20
C LEU A 59 3.26 1.35 -0.70
N GLY A 60 3.89 2.51 -0.95
CA GLY A 60 3.20 3.60 -1.63
C GLY A 60 4.10 4.56 -2.39
N GLN A 61 3.48 5.37 -3.23
CA GLN A 61 4.08 6.48 -3.99
C GLN A 61 3.29 7.76 -3.75
N ASN A 62 4.00 8.88 -3.60
CA ASN A 62 3.41 10.21 -3.33
C ASN A 62 2.53 10.26 -2.07
N ILE A 63 2.81 9.40 -1.08
CA ILE A 63 1.96 9.19 0.10
C ILE A 63 2.25 10.13 1.27
N LYS A 64 3.10 11.15 1.11
CA LYS A 64 3.57 12.02 2.23
C LYS A 64 2.43 12.58 3.08
N GLU A 65 1.36 13.07 2.46
CA GLU A 65 0.24 13.71 3.17
C GLU A 65 -0.66 12.71 3.92
N LYS A 66 -0.64 11.43 3.51
CA LYS A 66 -1.53 10.38 4.01
C LYS A 66 -0.81 9.22 4.68
N LYS A 67 0.51 9.34 4.84
CA LYS A 67 1.37 8.27 5.37
C LYS A 67 0.91 7.78 6.74
N GLU A 68 0.69 8.69 7.69
CA GLU A 68 0.27 8.34 9.05
C GLU A 68 -1.14 7.73 9.12
N GLU A 69 -2.05 8.21 8.26
CA GLU A 69 -3.41 7.66 8.14
C GLU A 69 -3.38 6.21 7.62
N LEU A 70 -2.56 5.95 6.60
CA LEU A 70 -2.33 4.62 6.05
C LEU A 70 -1.63 3.67 7.04
N ILE A 71 -0.66 4.17 7.83
CA ILE A 71 -0.02 3.41 8.89
C ILE A 71 -1.06 3.00 9.95
N SER A 72 -1.86 3.96 10.41
CA SER A 72 -2.88 3.71 11.44
C SER A 72 -3.91 2.70 10.98
N LEU A 73 -4.39 2.83 9.74
CA LEU A 73 -5.31 1.87 9.13
C LEU A 73 -4.68 0.48 9.04
N PHE A 74 -3.44 0.36 8.56
CA PHE A 74 -2.77 -0.94 8.49
C PHE A 74 -2.66 -1.60 9.87
N LYS A 75 -2.36 -0.84 10.92
CA LYS A 75 -2.26 -1.37 12.28
C LYS A 75 -3.60 -1.94 12.78
N GLN A 76 -4.72 -1.27 12.48
CA GLN A 76 -6.05 -1.76 12.88
C GLN A 76 -6.42 -3.13 12.30
N TYR A 77 -5.89 -3.46 11.12
CA TYR A 77 -6.24 -4.69 10.40
C TYR A 77 -5.21 -5.81 10.54
N PHE A 78 -3.94 -5.48 10.82
CA PHE A 78 -2.83 -6.42 10.69
C PHE A 78 -1.86 -6.41 11.88
N LEU A 79 -2.12 -5.62 12.92
CA LEU A 79 -1.44 -5.69 14.20
C LEU A 79 -2.50 -5.92 15.28
N ASP A 80 -2.49 -7.13 15.87
CA ASP A 80 -3.20 -7.41 17.13
C ASP A 80 -2.68 -6.50 18.26
#